data_AF-A0A520CZI9-F1
#
_entry.id   AF-A0A520CZI9-F1
#
_cell.length_a   1.000
_cell.length_b   1.000
_cell.length_c   1.000
_cell.angle_alpha   90.00
_cell.angle_beta   90.00
_cell.angle_gamma   90.00
#
_symmetry.space_group_name_H-M   'P 1'
#
loop_
_entity.id
_entity.type
_entity.pdbx_description
1 polymer ?
#
loop_
_entity_poly.entity_id
_entity_poly.type
_entity_poly.pdbx_seq_one_letter_code
_entity_poly.pdbx_strand_id
1 'polypeptide(L)'
;MARRKDIRSKLEYHQALKLEKTGDHNLALKLYQKSSTIDPSNIHAWNRQMILFRKYKSKSQEIALVKSAIAAYRNSIQTSHKQWLALHQEKAESTRELATVLGLIEPDGMPKTEYAILTKWETRLYLLEYRLKNSRPKKSKAKSKTKHKSTAKAVNKPATKKK
;
A
#
# COMPACT_ATOMS: atom_id res chain seq x y z
N MET A 1 -23.42 -10.82 15.26
CA MET A 1 -22.55 -11.11 14.09
C MET A 1 -21.25 -10.30 14.08
N ALA A 2 -21.27 -8.97 14.31
CA ALA A 2 -20.08 -8.10 14.26
C ALA A 2 -18.94 -8.54 15.19
N ARG A 3 -19.23 -8.76 16.49
CA ARG A 3 -18.23 -9.20 17.48
C ARG A 3 -17.47 -10.49 17.08
N ARG A 4 -18.12 -11.43 16.39
CA ARG A 4 -17.48 -12.66 15.91
C ARG A 4 -16.51 -12.39 14.74
N LYS A 5 -16.86 -11.46 13.85
CA LYS A 5 -15.99 -11.02 12.75
C LYS A 5 -14.76 -10.30 13.30
N ASP A 6 -14.93 -9.43 14.29
CA ASP A 6 -13.81 -8.69 14.90
C ASP A 6 -12.81 -9.63 15.59
N ILE A 7 -13.30 -10.59 16.37
CA ILE A 7 -12.45 -11.60 17.02
C ILE A 7 -11.68 -12.40 15.97
N ARG A 8 -12.36 -12.81 14.89
CA ARG A 8 -11.73 -13.57 13.81
C ARG A 8 -10.68 -12.74 13.07
N SER A 9 -10.97 -11.49 12.74
CA SER A 9 -10.00 -10.59 12.09
C SER A 9 -8.76 -10.39 12.96
N LYS A 10 -8.94 -10.18 14.28
CA LYS A 10 -7.82 -10.06 15.22
C LYS A 10 -6.99 -11.34 15.29
N LEU A 11 -7.64 -12.51 15.34
CA LEU A 11 -6.95 -13.80 15.37
C LEU A 11 -6.11 -14.03 14.12
N GLU A 12 -6.67 -13.77 12.94
CA GLU A 12 -5.96 -13.89 11.66
C GLU A 12 -4.79 -12.89 11.58
N TYR A 13 -4.97 -11.66 12.08
CA TYR A 13 -3.89 -10.68 12.21
C TYR A 13 -2.74 -11.15 13.11
N HIS A 14 -3.06 -11.74 14.27
CA HIS A 14 -2.03 -12.27 15.18
C HIS A 14 -1.30 -13.47 14.60
N GLN A 15 -2.00 -14.36 13.90
CA GLN A 15 -1.36 -15.46 13.17
C GLN A 15 -0.45 -14.94 12.05
N ALA A 16 -0.88 -13.93 11.30
CA ALA A 16 -0.07 -13.28 10.28
C ALA A 16 1.22 -12.69 10.86
N LEU A 17 1.15 -12.03 12.03
CA LEU A 17 2.33 -11.51 12.72
C LEU A 17 3.31 -12.63 13.12
N LYS A 18 2.81 -13.78 13.57
CA LYS A 18 3.68 -14.92 13.91
C LYS A 18 4.42 -15.42 12.66
N LEU A 19 3.71 -15.59 11.55
CA LEU A 19 4.31 -16.02 10.27
C LEU A 19 5.27 -14.97 9.69
N GLU A 20 4.98 -13.68 9.87
CA GLU A 20 5.91 -12.63 9.45
C GLU A 20 7.23 -12.72 10.24
N LYS A 21 7.15 -13.01 11.55
CA LYS A 21 8.34 -13.20 12.40
C LYS A 21 9.14 -14.45 12.03
N THR A 22 8.50 -15.51 11.53
CA THR A 22 9.21 -16.72 11.04
C THR A 22 9.81 -16.54 9.65
N GLY A 23 9.51 -15.43 8.96
CA GLY A 23 10.02 -15.14 7.61
C GLY A 23 9.11 -15.57 6.47
N ASP A 24 7.93 -16.12 6.76
CA ASP A 24 6.95 -16.59 5.78
C ASP A 24 6.06 -15.45 5.27
N HIS A 25 6.68 -14.44 4.66
CA HIS A 25 6.02 -13.21 4.22
C HIS A 25 4.83 -13.44 3.26
N ASN A 26 4.89 -14.47 2.42
CA ASN A 26 3.80 -14.81 1.49
C ASN A 26 2.55 -15.34 2.22
N LEU A 27 2.73 -16.18 3.24
CA LEU A 27 1.62 -16.69 4.04
C LEU A 27 1.09 -15.61 4.99
N ALA A 28 1.98 -14.81 5.57
CA ALA A 28 1.61 -13.65 6.37
C ALA A 28 0.73 -12.67 5.56
N LEU A 29 1.10 -12.36 4.31
CA LEU A 29 0.29 -11.53 3.41
C LEU A 29 -1.12 -12.09 3.20
N LYS A 30 -1.24 -13.40 2.95
CA LYS A 30 -2.56 -14.04 2.79
C LYS A 30 -3.42 -13.88 4.05
N LEU A 31 -2.84 -14.07 5.23
CA LEU A 31 -3.57 -13.91 6.49
C LEU A 31 -3.94 -12.46 6.77
N TYR A 32 -3.05 -11.50 6.48
CA TYR A 32 -3.40 -10.09 6.59
C TYR A 32 -4.55 -9.71 5.66
N GLN A 33 -4.58 -10.23 4.43
CA GLN A 33 -5.67 -9.99 3.48
C GLN A 33 -7.00 -10.57 3.98
N LYS A 34 -6.99 -11.76 4.57
CA LYS A 34 -8.19 -12.31 5.20
C LYS A 34 -8.67 -11.44 6.37
N SER A 35 -7.74 -11.01 7.23
CA SER A 35 -8.06 -10.11 8.34
C SER A 35 -8.70 -8.80 7.88
N SER A 36 -8.16 -8.18 6.81
CA SER A 36 -8.67 -6.90 6.27
C SER A 36 -9.96 -7.03 5.45
N THR A 37 -10.26 -8.22 4.92
CA THR A 37 -11.54 -8.48 4.23
C THR A 37 -12.68 -8.78 5.21
N ILE A 38 -12.36 -9.42 6.34
CA ILE A 38 -13.33 -9.67 7.41
C ILE A 38 -13.69 -8.37 8.14
N ASP A 39 -12.66 -7.57 8.46
CA ASP A 39 -12.82 -6.28 9.11
C ASP A 39 -12.00 -5.22 8.35
N PRO A 40 -12.65 -4.45 7.46
CA PRO A 40 -12.00 -3.34 6.76
C PRO A 40 -11.50 -2.24 7.71
N SER A 41 -12.04 -2.16 8.93
CA SER A 41 -11.63 -1.19 9.95
C SER A 41 -10.36 -1.62 10.69
N ASN A 42 -9.82 -2.82 10.42
CA ASN A 42 -8.54 -3.25 10.96
C ASN A 42 -7.36 -2.55 10.25
N ILE A 43 -7.07 -1.34 10.73
CA ILE A 43 -6.00 -0.46 10.22
C ILE A 43 -4.63 -1.15 10.29
N HIS A 44 -4.38 -1.96 11.33
CA HIS A 44 -3.10 -2.62 11.51
C HIS A 44 -2.83 -3.65 10.40
N ALA A 45 -3.84 -4.44 10.01
CA ALA A 45 -3.72 -5.41 8.93
C ALA A 45 -3.35 -4.72 7.61
N TRP A 46 -4.04 -3.64 7.24
CA TRP A 46 -3.73 -2.85 6.04
C TRP A 46 -2.31 -2.28 6.07
N ASN A 47 -1.92 -1.66 7.19
CA ASN A 47 -0.59 -1.07 7.33
C ASN A 47 0.53 -2.11 7.19
N ARG A 48 0.37 -3.31 7.77
CA ARG A 48 1.35 -4.40 7.59
C ARG A 48 1.42 -4.87 6.15
N GLN A 49 0.29 -5.02 5.45
CA GLN A 49 0.29 -5.35 4.02
C GLN A 49 1.05 -4.30 3.21
N MET A 50 0.82 -3.01 3.45
CA MET A 50 1.53 -1.94 2.74
C MET A 50 3.05 -1.97 2.98
N ILE A 51 3.50 -2.35 4.19
CA ILE A 51 4.93 -2.53 4.48
C ILE A 51 5.50 -3.70 3.69
N LEU A 52 4.81 -4.84 3.66
CA LEU A 52 5.24 -6.03 2.94
C LEU A 52 5.25 -5.80 1.42
N PHE A 53 4.24 -5.12 0.86
CA PHE A 53 4.21 -4.76 -0.56
C PHE A 53 5.35 -3.82 -0.93
N ARG A 54 5.64 -2.82 -0.10
CA ARG A 54 6.78 -1.93 -0.32
C ARG A 54 8.12 -2.66 -0.37
N LYS A 55 8.29 -3.71 0.45
CA LYS A 55 9.54 -4.48 0.54
C LYS A 55 9.69 -5.52 -0.58
N TYR A 56 8.63 -6.24 -0.90
CA TYR A 56 8.70 -7.46 -1.70
C TYR A 56 7.94 -7.42 -3.02
N LYS A 57 7.18 -6.35 -3.29
CA LYS A 57 6.32 -6.23 -4.47
C LYS A 57 6.64 -4.97 -5.27
N SER A 58 6.00 -4.86 -6.44
CA SER A 58 6.14 -3.70 -7.31
C SER A 58 5.34 -2.51 -6.78
N LYS A 59 5.78 -1.29 -7.10
CA LYS A 59 5.09 -0.04 -6.73
C LYS A 59 3.66 0.01 -7.25
N SER A 60 3.41 -0.54 -8.44
CA SER A 60 2.07 -0.60 -9.03
C SER A 60 1.11 -1.46 -8.21
N GLN A 61 1.59 -2.61 -7.71
CA GLN A 61 0.81 -3.46 -6.81
C GLN A 61 0.53 -2.79 -5.46
N GLU A 62 1.50 -2.05 -4.92
CA GLU A 62 1.31 -1.26 -3.70
C GLU A 62 0.25 -0.17 -3.88
N ILE A 63 0.28 0.56 -5.01
CA ILE A 63 -0.74 1.58 -5.35
C ILE A 63 -2.14 0.96 -5.39
N ALA A 64 -2.29 -0.18 -6.07
CA ALA A 64 -3.57 -0.88 -6.15
C ALA A 64 -4.09 -1.29 -4.76
N LEU A 65 -3.19 -1.80 -3.90
CA LEU A 65 -3.51 -2.14 -2.52
C LEU A 65 -3.99 -0.90 -1.73
N VAL A 66 -3.26 0.21 -1.79
CA VAL A 66 -3.62 1.43 -1.06
C VAL A 66 -4.98 1.97 -1.51
N LYS A 67 -5.28 1.96 -2.82
CA LYS A 67 -6.60 2.33 -3.34
C LYS A 67 -7.70 1.43 -2.78
N SER A 68 -7.47 0.11 -2.77
CA SER A 68 -8.45 -0.83 -2.21
C SER A 68 -8.68 -0.63 -0.71
N ALA A 69 -7.62 -0.31 0.05
CA ALA A 69 -7.71 -0.05 1.48
C ALA A 69 -8.53 1.21 1.78
N ILE A 70 -8.27 2.30 1.06
CA ILE A 70 -9.04 3.56 1.18
C ILE A 70 -10.52 3.32 0.88
N ALA A 71 -10.83 2.64 -0.23
CA ALA A 71 -12.21 2.36 -0.61
C ALA A 71 -12.92 1.47 0.43
N ALA A 72 -12.29 0.38 0.87
CA ALA A 72 -12.86 -0.53 1.85
C ALA A 72 -13.12 0.16 3.20
N TYR A 73 -12.20 1.01 3.65
CA TYR A 73 -12.33 1.75 4.92
C TYR A 73 -13.39 2.86 4.84
N ARG A 74 -13.45 3.61 3.74
CA ARG A 74 -14.55 4.58 3.52
C ARG A 74 -15.91 3.90 3.53
N ASN A 75 -16.02 2.74 2.88
CA ASN A 75 -17.25 1.95 2.88
C ASN A 75 -17.62 1.45 4.29
N SER A 76 -16.65 1.03 5.12
CA SER A 76 -16.94 0.60 6.49
C SER A 76 -17.40 1.75 7.37
N ILE A 77 -16.79 2.93 7.24
CA ILE A 77 -17.25 4.17 7.88
C ILE A 77 -18.68 4.49 7.48
N GLN A 78 -18.95 4.55 6.18
CA GLN A 78 -20.28 4.89 5.67
C GLN A 78 -21.34 3.89 6.12
N THR A 79 -21.00 2.60 6.13
CA THR A 79 -21.91 1.54 6.60
C THR A 79 -22.20 1.69 8.09
N SER A 80 -21.16 1.96 8.89
CA SER A 80 -21.30 2.17 10.34
C SER A 80 -22.15 3.40 10.64
N HIS A 81 -21.93 4.49 9.90
CA HIS A 81 -22.72 5.72 10.03
C HIS A 81 -24.19 5.49 9.66
N LYS A 82 -24.47 4.81 8.55
CA LYS A 82 -25.85 4.44 8.15
C LYS A 82 -26.54 3.57 9.20
N GLN A 83 -25.83 2.61 9.78
CA GLN A 83 -26.35 1.78 10.86
C GLN A 83 -26.65 2.60 12.12
N TRP A 84 -25.78 3.54 12.47
CA TRP A 84 -26.00 4.45 13.60
C TRP A 84 -27.22 5.33 13.38
N LEU A 85 -27.38 5.92 12.18
CA LEU A 85 -28.56 6.71 11.83
C LEU A 85 -29.85 5.90 11.93
N ALA A 86 -29.85 4.66 11.44
CA ALA A 86 -31.00 3.77 11.53
C ALA A 86 -31.42 3.46 12.97
N LEU A 87 -30.46 3.43 13.91
CA LEU A 87 -30.72 3.19 15.33
C LEU A 87 -31.08 4.46 16.11
N HIS A 88 -30.74 5.63 15.58
CA HIS A 88 -30.82 6.91 16.29
C HIS A 88 -31.47 8.02 15.46
N GLN A 89 -32.49 7.66 14.66
CA GLN A 89 -33.09 8.56 13.68
C GLN A 89 -33.60 9.86 14.31
N GLU A 90 -34.44 9.79 15.36
CA GLU A 90 -35.00 10.99 16.00
C GLU A 90 -33.94 11.94 16.57
N LYS A 91 -32.88 11.38 17.16
CA LYS A 91 -31.74 12.17 17.67
C LYS A 91 -30.96 12.82 16.54
N ALA A 92 -30.76 12.10 15.44
CA ALA A 92 -30.06 12.62 14.28
C ALA A 92 -30.86 13.75 13.61
N GLU A 93 -32.18 13.60 13.49
CA GLU A 93 -33.07 14.60 12.89
C GLU A 93 -33.15 15.87 13.76
N SER A 94 -33.39 15.73 15.06
CA SER A 94 -33.48 16.87 16.00
C SER A 94 -32.21 17.72 16.11
N THR A 95 -31.04 17.11 15.90
CA THR A 95 -29.74 17.81 15.99
C THR A 95 -29.18 18.24 14.64
N ARG A 96 -29.85 17.91 13.52
CA ARG A 96 -29.33 18.11 12.16
C ARG A 96 -29.12 19.58 11.83
N GLU A 97 -30.11 20.42 12.06
CA GLU A 97 -30.05 21.86 11.73
C GLU A 97 -28.97 22.58 12.54
N LEU A 98 -28.83 22.24 13.82
CA LEU A 98 -27.75 22.78 14.63
C LEU A 98 -26.38 22.32 14.12
N ALA A 99 -26.26 21.04 13.75
CA ALA A 99 -25.02 20.50 13.20
C ALA A 99 -24.64 21.11 11.84
N THR A 100 -25.62 21.44 10.97
CA THR A 100 -25.34 22.13 9.69
C THR A 100 -24.84 23.55 9.94
N VAL A 101 -25.48 24.31 10.83
CA VAL A 101 -25.08 25.69 11.17
C VAL A 101 -23.68 25.73 11.78
N LEU A 102 -23.34 24.75 12.61
CA LEU A 102 -22.00 24.61 13.19
C LEU A 102 -20.95 24.07 12.21
N GLY A 103 -21.35 23.67 11.00
CA GLY A 103 -20.44 23.10 9.99
C GLY A 103 -19.82 21.76 10.39
N LEU A 104 -20.49 21.02 11.29
CA LEU A 104 -20.05 19.70 11.78
C LEU A 104 -20.41 18.56 10.82
N ILE A 105 -21.37 18.81 9.94
CA ILE A 105 -21.78 17.88 8.89
C ILE A 105 -21.60 18.54 7.51
N GLU A 106 -21.22 17.71 6.55
CA GLU A 106 -21.15 18.08 5.15
C GLU A 106 -22.57 18.14 4.53
N PRO A 107 -22.76 18.77 3.36
CA PRO A 107 -24.06 18.85 2.69
C PRO A 107 -24.68 17.49 2.35
N ASP A 108 -23.85 16.45 2.23
CA ASP A 108 -24.25 15.06 2.02
C ASP A 108 -24.78 14.38 3.29
N GLY A 109 -24.74 15.07 4.44
CA GLY A 109 -25.16 14.59 5.75
C GLY A 109 -24.08 13.80 6.50
N MET A 110 -22.87 13.67 5.95
CA MET A 110 -21.78 12.96 6.60
C MET A 110 -21.11 13.86 7.65
N PRO A 111 -20.72 13.32 8.81
CA PRO A 111 -19.90 14.06 9.77
C PRO A 111 -18.59 14.49 9.13
N LYS A 112 -18.26 15.78 9.24
CA LYS A 112 -16.98 16.34 8.83
C LYS A 112 -15.90 15.87 9.80
N THR A 113 -15.45 14.63 9.59
CA THR A 113 -14.54 13.92 10.47
C THR A 113 -13.23 13.69 9.74
N GLU A 114 -12.16 14.23 10.30
CA GLU A 114 -10.82 14.00 9.77
C GLU A 114 -10.36 12.60 10.18
N TYR A 115 -10.47 11.65 9.24
CA TYR A 115 -9.89 10.34 9.43
C TYR A 115 -8.38 10.42 9.19
N ALA A 116 -7.62 10.64 10.27
CA ALA A 116 -6.16 10.71 10.24
C ALA A 116 -5.48 9.50 9.57
N ILE A 117 -6.16 8.36 9.48
CA ILE A 117 -5.67 7.20 8.73
C ILE A 117 -5.86 7.33 7.22
N LEU A 118 -7.00 7.87 6.77
CA LEU A 118 -7.27 8.10 5.34
C LEU A 118 -6.28 9.11 4.79
N THR A 119 -6.03 10.21 5.51
CA THR A 119 -5.04 11.22 5.09
C THR A 119 -3.63 10.60 4.97
N LYS A 120 -3.24 9.72 5.89
CA LYS A 120 -1.96 8.97 5.79
C LYS A 120 -1.90 8.05 4.57
N TRP A 121 -2.99 7.37 4.23
CA TRP A 121 -3.04 6.49 3.06
C TRP A 121 -3.11 7.27 1.74
N GLU A 122 -3.83 8.38 1.70
CA GLU A 122 -3.93 9.27 0.54
C GLU A 122 -2.60 9.96 0.25
N THR A 123 -1.91 10.47 1.28
CA THR A 123 -0.56 11.02 1.12
C THR A 123 0.41 9.95 0.62
N ARG A 124 0.33 8.72 1.14
CA ARG A 124 1.12 7.59 0.63
C ARG A 124 0.80 7.32 -0.83
N LEU A 125 -0.47 7.27 -1.21
CA LEU A 125 -0.92 7.04 -2.57
C LEU A 125 -0.37 8.11 -3.52
N TYR A 126 -0.53 9.38 -3.17
CA TYR A 126 -0.01 10.52 -3.91
C TYR A 126 1.51 10.40 -4.14
N LEU A 127 2.27 10.11 -3.08
CA LEU A 127 3.73 9.98 -3.19
C LEU A 127 4.15 8.80 -4.08
N LEU A 128 3.41 7.67 -4.04
CA LEU A 128 3.69 6.51 -4.87
C LEU A 128 3.40 6.81 -6.35
N GLU A 129 2.26 7.42 -6.65
CA GLU A 129 1.86 7.82 -8.00
C GLU A 129 2.82 8.86 -8.57
N TYR A 130 3.19 9.87 -7.79
CA TYR A 130 4.19 10.87 -8.15
C TYR A 130 5.54 10.22 -8.49
N ARG A 131 6.02 9.31 -7.64
CA ARG A 131 7.28 8.58 -7.87
C ARG A 131 7.22 7.67 -9.09
N LEU A 132 6.05 7.14 -9.43
CA LEU A 132 5.86 6.31 -10.61
C LEU A 132 5.94 7.18 -11.88
N LYS A 133 5.18 8.28 -11.91
CA LYS A 133 5.16 9.25 -13.02
C LYS A 133 6.54 9.85 -13.28
N ASN A 134 7.29 10.17 -12.23
CA ASN A 134 8.60 10.80 -12.32
C ASN A 134 9.77 9.82 -12.35
N SER A 135 9.49 8.50 -12.38
CA SER A 135 10.56 7.53 -12.54
C SER A 135 11.14 7.65 -13.95
N ARG A 136 12.36 8.19 -14.08
CA ARG A 136 13.08 8.18 -15.35
C ARG A 136 13.22 6.73 -15.80
N PRO A 137 12.90 6.38 -17.06
CA PRO A 137 13.22 5.07 -17.57
C PRO A 137 14.72 4.88 -17.39
N LYS A 138 15.14 3.81 -16.71
CA LYS A 138 16.55 3.44 -16.68
C LYS A 138 16.97 3.29 -18.14
N LYS A 139 17.81 4.21 -18.65
CA LYS A 139 18.52 4.01 -19.92
C LYS A 139 19.09 2.61 -19.81
N SER A 140 18.61 1.70 -20.65
CA SER A 140 19.22 0.38 -20.78
C SER A 140 20.71 0.67 -20.98
N LYS A 141 21.57 0.10 -20.13
CA LYS A 141 23.00 0.15 -20.40
C LYS A 141 23.17 -0.55 -21.75
N ALA A 142 23.27 0.23 -22.82
CA ALA A 142 23.67 -0.28 -24.12
C ALA A 142 24.93 -1.09 -23.85
N LYS A 143 24.89 -2.39 -24.17
CA LYS A 143 26.05 -3.26 -24.08
C LYS A 143 27.15 -2.58 -24.90
N SER A 144 28.10 -1.94 -24.21
CA SER A 144 29.35 -1.52 -24.81
C SER A 144 29.98 -2.78 -25.36
N LYS A 145 29.87 -3.00 -26.66
CA LYS A 145 30.67 -3.98 -27.38
C LYS A 145 32.10 -3.42 -27.36
N THR A 146 32.85 -3.72 -26.32
CA THR A 146 34.32 -3.61 -26.35
C THR A 146 34.82 -4.59 -27.39
N LYS A 147 34.98 -4.11 -28.63
CA LYS A 147 35.85 -4.75 -29.63
C LYS A 147 37.28 -4.66 -29.06
N HIS A 148 37.74 -5.73 -28.42
CA HIS A 148 39.17 -5.94 -28.23
C HIS A 148 39.79 -6.15 -29.62
N LYS A 149 40.34 -5.07 -30.18
CA LYS A 149 41.24 -5.12 -31.33
C LYS A 149 42.57 -5.62 -30.80
N SER A 150 42.82 -6.91 -30.93
CA SER A 150 44.12 -7.53 -30.66
C SER A 150 45.15 -6.93 -31.61
N THR A 151 46.00 -6.04 -31.09
CA THR A 151 47.20 -5.58 -31.77
C THR A 151 48.27 -6.65 -31.64
N ALA A 152 48.41 -7.49 -32.66
CA ALA A 152 49.59 -8.34 -32.81
C ALA A 152 50.80 -7.44 -33.08
N LYS A 153 51.57 -7.14 -32.04
CA LYS A 153 52.93 -6.60 -32.15
C LYS A 153 53.82 -7.72 -32.71
N ALA A 154 54.20 -7.61 -33.98
CA ALA A 154 55.31 -8.36 -34.55
C ALA A 154 56.60 -7.91 -33.85
N VAL A 155 57.15 -8.79 -33.02
CA VAL A 155 58.46 -8.61 -32.38
C VAL A 155 59.52 -9.01 -33.39
N ASN A 156 60.27 -8.01 -33.88
CA ASN A 156 61.55 -8.20 -34.56
C ASN A 156 62.53 -8.92 -33.62
N LYS A 157 63.18 -9.98 -34.11
CA LYS A 157 64.31 -10.65 -33.46
C LYS A 157 65.59 -10.40 -34.28
N PRO A 158 66.72 -10.03 -33.65
CA PRO A 158 67.92 -9.65 -34.37
C PRO A 158 68.88 -10.83 -34.65
N ALA A 159 69.61 -10.67 -35.77
CA ALA A 159 70.99 -11.04 -36.07
C ALA A 159 71.51 -12.45 -35.76
N THR A 160 71.95 -13.15 -36.82
CA THR A 160 73.21 -13.91 -36.80
C THR A 160 73.96 -13.72 -38.12
N LYS A 161 75.01 -12.88 -38.09
CA LYS A 161 76.15 -12.96 -39.00
C LYS A 161 76.91 -14.27 -38.71
N LYS A 162 77.31 -15.02 -39.74
CA LYS A 162 78.59 -15.75 -39.74
C LYS A 162 78.94 -16.26 -41.14
N LYS A 163 80.11 -15.76 -41.59
CA LYS A 163 81.09 -16.27 -42.57
C LYS A 163 80.63 -16.52 -44.01
#